data_AF-A0A3D5DGB7-F1
#
_entry.id   AF-A0A3D5DGB7-F1
#
_cell.length_a   1.000
_cell.length_b   1.000
_cell.length_c   1.000
_cell.angle_alpha   90.00
_cell.angle_beta   90.00
_cell.angle_gamma   90.00
#
_symmetry.space_group_name_H-M   'P 1'
#
loop_
_entity.id
_entity.type
_entity.pdbx_description
1 polymer ?
#
loop_
_entity_poly.entity_id
_entity_poly.type
_entity_poly.pdbx_seq_one_letter_code
_entity_poly.pdbx_strand_id
1 'polypeptide(L)'
;RDAMLFVRDPAALLENFEPSGGSITIAARINGIVETAFPDGRPLDELAEKIDPTPDAEFTAKSATPINVIVVADTDILSDRFWVRFQNFLGMRMPEAIANNADLLINGIDNLGGNDDLINLRSRGEYSRPFVVVQKIRRDAEAQFRDQERALQAKLKDTETKMQELQQQRDEGGNYLLSPEQRAEIDSFRKEQLNTRKELRAVQHDLQKNIEKLGSILKFINVGLVPILISIFAIGISMYRSRHHNTN
;
A
#
# COMPACT_ATOMS: atom_id res chain seq x y z
N ARG A 1 12.99 -5.13 -24.82
CA ARG A 1 11.82 -4.44 -24.24
C ARG A 1 11.03 -5.51 -23.51
N ASP A 2 11.48 -5.84 -22.32
CA ASP A 2 10.91 -6.94 -21.54
C ASP A 2 9.54 -6.56 -21.01
N ALA A 3 8.66 -7.56 -21.07
CA ALA A 3 7.27 -7.44 -20.74
C ALA A 3 7.11 -7.05 -19.26
N MET A 4 6.56 -5.86 -19.00
CA MET A 4 5.85 -5.56 -17.76
C MET A 4 4.59 -6.43 -17.71
N LEU A 5 4.76 -7.73 -17.47
CA LEU A 5 3.69 -8.62 -17.09
C LEU A 5 3.36 -8.31 -15.64
N PHE A 6 2.32 -7.49 -15.45
CA PHE A 6 1.44 -7.44 -14.29
C PHE A 6 1.88 -8.31 -13.09
N VAL A 7 2.81 -7.79 -12.28
CA VAL A 7 3.03 -8.33 -10.94
C VAL A 7 1.86 -7.85 -10.10
N ARG A 8 0.77 -8.63 -10.12
CA ARG A 8 -0.45 -8.38 -9.32
C ARG A 8 -0.27 -8.74 -7.85
N ASP A 9 0.84 -9.39 -7.50
CA ASP A 9 1.15 -9.72 -6.12
C ASP A 9 2.22 -8.76 -5.55
N PRO A 10 1.81 -7.73 -4.77
CA PRO A 10 2.77 -6.85 -4.12
C PRO A 10 3.71 -7.60 -3.16
N ALA A 11 3.37 -8.82 -2.71
CA ALA A 11 4.26 -9.64 -1.90
C ALA A 11 5.46 -10.17 -2.71
N ALA A 12 5.29 -10.45 -4.00
CA ALA A 12 6.36 -10.89 -4.89
C ALA A 12 7.37 -9.77 -5.20
N LEU A 13 6.91 -8.51 -5.23
CA LEU A 13 7.81 -7.35 -5.35
C LEU A 13 8.71 -7.20 -4.12
N LEU A 14 8.20 -7.53 -2.93
CA LEU A 14 8.97 -7.51 -1.68
C LEU A 14 9.97 -8.65 -1.58
N GLU A 15 9.69 -9.80 -2.21
CA GLU A 15 10.58 -10.97 -2.16
C GLU A 15 11.90 -10.74 -2.88
N ASN A 16 11.88 -9.98 -3.98
CA ASN A 16 13.06 -9.63 -4.77
C ASN A 16 13.52 -8.17 -4.55
N PHE A 17 13.00 -7.50 -3.51
CA PHE A 17 13.36 -6.12 -3.24
C PHE A 17 14.77 -6.01 -2.68
N GLU A 18 15.68 -5.46 -3.46
CA GLU A 18 17.01 -5.07 -2.99
C GLU A 18 16.99 -3.59 -2.58
N PRO A 19 17.24 -3.26 -1.29
CA PRO A 19 17.29 -1.88 -0.87
C PRO A 19 18.51 -1.18 -1.48
N SER A 20 18.30 -0.11 -2.24
CA SER A 20 19.41 0.68 -2.83
C SER A 20 20.19 1.52 -1.83
N GLY A 21 19.85 1.46 -0.53
CA GLY A 21 20.56 2.12 0.57
C GLY A 21 20.33 3.63 0.68
N GLY A 22 19.51 4.25 -0.18
CA GLY A 22 19.25 5.69 -0.19
C GLY A 22 17.79 6.07 -0.43
N SER A 23 17.40 7.26 0.01
CA SER A 23 16.10 7.85 -0.33
C SER A 23 16.09 8.24 -1.80
N ILE A 24 15.09 7.77 -2.56
CA ILE A 24 14.88 8.15 -3.95
C ILE A 24 13.80 9.23 -4.01
N THR A 25 14.14 10.39 -4.58
CA THR A 25 13.17 11.45 -4.84
C THR A 25 12.38 11.14 -6.10
N ILE A 26 11.10 10.81 -5.95
CA ILE A 26 10.20 10.51 -7.07
C ILE A 26 9.50 11.77 -7.59
N ALA A 27 9.24 12.74 -6.70
CA ALA A 27 8.71 14.04 -7.04
C ALA A 27 9.30 15.11 -6.12
N ALA A 28 9.51 16.30 -6.64
CA ALA A 28 10.04 17.44 -5.90
C ALA A 28 9.21 18.70 -6.21
N ARG A 29 8.94 19.49 -5.18
CA ARG A 29 8.43 20.86 -5.33
C ARG A 29 9.58 21.83 -5.09
N ILE A 30 9.76 22.75 -6.02
CA ILE A 30 10.79 23.78 -5.99
C ILE A 30 10.08 25.13 -5.91
N ASN A 31 10.38 25.89 -4.86
CA ASN A 31 9.89 27.25 -4.67
C ASN A 31 11.04 28.15 -4.22
N GLY A 32 11.06 29.36 -4.75
CA GLY A 32 11.97 30.41 -4.30
C GLY A 32 12.50 31.23 -5.45
N ILE A 33 13.37 32.19 -5.12
CA ILE A 33 14.16 32.89 -6.13
C ILE A 33 15.23 31.93 -6.61
N VAL A 34 15.32 31.72 -7.93
CA VAL A 34 16.31 30.84 -8.54
C VAL A 34 17.28 31.62 -9.40
N GLU A 35 18.49 31.10 -9.51
CA GLU A 35 19.53 31.60 -10.40
C GLU A 35 19.52 30.79 -11.71
N THR A 36 19.94 31.43 -12.80
CA THR A 36 20.03 30.78 -14.10
C THR A 36 21.06 29.64 -14.11
N ALA A 37 20.76 28.55 -14.81
CA ALA A 37 21.72 27.49 -15.10
C ALA A 37 22.70 27.87 -16.23
N PHE A 38 22.47 28.99 -16.91
CA PHE A 38 23.29 29.52 -18.00
C PHE A 38 23.83 30.90 -17.60
N PRO A 39 24.87 30.98 -16.76
CA PRO A 39 25.43 32.25 -16.28
C PRO A 39 26.05 33.08 -17.42
N ASP A 40 26.58 32.41 -18.44
CA ASP A 40 27.23 33.04 -19.60
C ASP A 40 26.25 33.40 -20.74
N GLY A 41 24.94 33.31 -20.49
CA GLY A 41 23.91 33.57 -21.48
C GLY A 41 23.52 32.36 -22.32
N ARG A 42 22.64 32.58 -23.30
CA ARG A 42 22.15 31.52 -24.20
C ARG A 42 23.31 30.93 -24.99
N PRO A 43 23.48 29.60 -25.07
CA PRO A 43 24.43 29.00 -26.01
C PRO A 43 23.97 29.33 -27.44
N LEU A 44 24.71 30.22 -28.11
CA LEU A 44 24.49 30.56 -29.52
C LEU A 44 25.31 29.60 -30.39
N ASP A 45 24.68 29.04 -31.43
CA ASP A 45 25.44 28.40 -32.51
C ASP A 45 26.26 29.46 -33.25
N GLU A 46 27.44 29.10 -33.79
CA GLU A 46 28.33 30.03 -34.53
C GLU A 46 27.63 30.77 -35.69
N LEU A 47 26.53 30.23 -36.21
CA LEU A 47 25.69 30.87 -37.23
C LEU A 47 24.74 31.93 -36.64
N ALA A 48 24.23 31.72 -35.42
CA ALA A 48 23.32 32.64 -34.74
C ALA A 48 24.07 33.88 -34.21
N GLU A 49 25.31 33.70 -33.74
CA GLU A 49 26.18 34.78 -33.23
C GLU A 49 26.59 35.78 -34.31
N LYS A 50 26.62 35.36 -35.59
CA LYS A 50 26.88 36.24 -36.74
C LYS A 50 25.66 37.04 -37.21
N ILE A 51 24.46 36.62 -36.85
CA ILE A 51 23.20 37.23 -37.32
C ILE A 51 22.68 38.26 -36.32
N ASP A 52 22.89 38.03 -35.02
CA ASP A 52 22.57 39.00 -33.97
C ASP A 52 23.67 39.00 -32.89
N PRO A 53 24.67 39.88 -32.99
CA PRO A 53 25.81 39.93 -32.06
C PRO A 53 25.50 40.68 -30.76
N THR A 54 24.24 41.06 -30.52
CA THR A 54 23.88 41.79 -29.30
C THR A 54 23.74 40.82 -28.12
N PRO A 55 24.35 41.12 -26.94
CA PRO A 55 24.05 40.38 -25.72
C PRO A 55 22.55 40.46 -25.47
N ASP A 56 21.88 39.32 -25.25
CA ASP A 56 20.43 39.25 -25.01
C ASP A 56 20.02 40.33 -24.00
N ALA A 57 19.38 41.40 -24.47
CA ALA A 57 18.98 42.52 -23.62
C ALA A 57 17.92 42.11 -22.57
N GLU A 58 17.33 40.92 -22.76
CA GLU A 58 16.36 40.29 -21.87
C GLU A 58 16.96 39.16 -21.01
N PHE A 59 18.29 39.01 -20.98
CA PHE A 59 18.93 37.99 -20.15
C PHE A 59 18.59 38.18 -18.67
N THR A 60 17.96 37.17 -18.09
CA THR A 60 17.51 37.18 -16.70
C THR A 60 18.34 36.21 -15.87
N ALA A 61 19.33 36.74 -15.15
CA ALA A 61 20.24 35.94 -14.32
C ALA A 61 19.55 35.35 -13.07
N LYS A 62 18.47 35.99 -12.59
CA LYS A 62 17.69 35.57 -11.42
C LYS A 62 16.20 35.78 -11.66
N SER A 63 15.37 34.88 -11.15
CA SER A 63 13.92 35.02 -11.30
C SER A 63 13.42 36.31 -10.64
N ALA A 64 12.58 37.07 -11.33
CA ALA A 64 12.01 38.32 -10.82
C ALA A 64 11.05 38.09 -9.64
N THR A 65 10.36 36.95 -9.64
CA THR A 65 9.50 36.48 -8.55
C THR A 65 9.90 35.05 -8.15
N PRO A 66 9.51 34.59 -6.95
CA PRO A 66 9.68 33.19 -6.58
C PRO A 66 8.98 32.29 -7.61
N ILE A 67 9.69 31.28 -8.10
CA ILE A 67 9.09 30.27 -8.97
C ILE A 67 8.27 29.27 -8.13
N ASN A 68 7.35 28.57 -8.78
CA ASN A 68 6.69 27.39 -8.22
C ASN A 68 6.75 26.29 -9.29
N VAL A 69 7.48 25.22 -9.02
CA VAL A 69 7.72 24.13 -9.98
C VAL A 69 7.50 22.80 -9.29
N ILE A 70 6.80 21.89 -9.96
CA ILE A 70 6.66 20.50 -9.56
C ILE A 70 7.38 19.64 -10.60
N VAL A 71 8.37 18.88 -10.15
CA VAL A 71 9.13 17.93 -10.97
C VAL A 71 8.74 16.53 -10.55
N VAL A 72 8.38 15.69 -11.51
CA VAL A 72 8.06 14.28 -11.30
C VAL A 72 9.00 13.44 -12.17
N ALA A 73 9.57 12.39 -11.60
CA ALA A 73 10.60 11.58 -12.25
C ALA A 73 10.10 10.77 -13.46
N ASP A 74 8.78 10.55 -13.56
CA ASP A 74 8.17 9.78 -14.63
C ASP A 74 6.85 10.42 -15.08
N THR A 75 6.58 10.38 -16.38
CA THR A 75 5.36 10.88 -17.01
C THR A 75 4.30 9.79 -17.21
N ASP A 76 4.66 8.51 -17.04
CA ASP A 76 3.74 7.40 -17.27
C ASP A 76 2.49 7.47 -16.40
N ILE A 77 2.56 8.10 -15.21
CA ILE A 77 1.41 8.33 -14.31
C ILE A 77 0.24 9.07 -14.97
N LEU A 78 0.48 9.77 -16.08
CA LEU A 78 -0.53 10.52 -16.84
C LEU A 78 -1.25 9.67 -17.89
N SER A 79 -0.74 8.48 -18.22
CA SER A 79 -1.37 7.59 -19.19
C SER A 79 -2.61 6.93 -18.59
N ASP A 80 -3.72 6.91 -19.35
CA ASP A 80 -5.03 6.36 -18.95
C ASP A 80 -4.95 5.07 -18.14
N ARG A 81 -4.07 4.14 -18.52
CA ARG A 81 -3.91 2.83 -17.85
C ARG A 81 -3.54 2.92 -16.36
N PHE A 82 -2.97 4.04 -15.93
CA PHE A 82 -2.49 4.25 -14.57
C PHE A 82 -3.44 5.09 -13.71
N TRP A 83 -4.55 5.60 -14.25
CA TRP A 83 -5.48 6.41 -13.46
C TRP A 83 -6.97 6.16 -13.75
N VAL A 84 -7.30 5.51 -14.87
CA VAL A 84 -8.66 5.10 -15.19
C VAL A 84 -8.70 3.67 -15.73
N ARG A 85 -9.56 2.85 -15.15
CA ARG A 85 -9.90 1.52 -15.66
C ARG A 85 -11.31 1.59 -16.22
N PHE A 86 -11.55 0.88 -17.32
CA PHE A 86 -12.90 0.78 -17.85
C PHE A 86 -13.45 -0.60 -17.58
N GLN A 87 -14.60 -0.66 -16.92
CA GLN A 87 -15.35 -1.88 -16.69
C GLN A 87 -16.55 -1.93 -17.62
N ASN A 88 -16.81 -3.10 -18.21
CA ASN A 88 -18.02 -3.31 -19.00
C ASN A 88 -19.14 -3.75 -18.07
N PHE A 89 -20.18 -2.92 -17.95
CA PHE A 89 -21.38 -3.22 -17.19
C PHE A 89 -22.60 -3.02 -18.09
N LEU A 90 -23.40 -4.09 -18.28
CA LEU A 90 -24.59 -4.07 -19.15
C LEU A 90 -24.33 -3.56 -20.57
N GLY A 91 -23.17 -3.90 -21.15
CA GLY A 91 -22.77 -3.43 -22.48
C GLY A 91 -22.33 -1.96 -22.55
N MET A 92 -22.33 -1.25 -21.42
CA MET A 92 -21.81 0.10 -21.29
C MET A 92 -20.40 0.09 -20.68
N ARG A 93 -19.52 0.95 -21.19
CA ARG A 93 -18.15 1.09 -20.72
C ARG A 93 -18.10 2.18 -19.63
N MET A 94 -18.05 1.77 -18.37
CA MET A 94 -18.02 2.69 -17.23
C MET A 94 -16.57 2.96 -16.79
N PRO A 95 -16.15 4.24 -16.66
CA PRO A 95 -14.86 4.58 -16.10
C PRO A 95 -14.85 4.39 -14.57
N GLU A 96 -13.79 3.80 -14.06
CA GLU A 96 -13.49 3.61 -12.65
C GLU A 96 -12.12 4.27 -12.39
N ALA A 97 -12.10 5.28 -11.52
CA ALA A 97 -10.86 5.93 -11.11
C ALA A 97 -10.02 4.97 -10.27
N ILE A 98 -8.72 4.91 -10.56
CA ILE A 98 -7.76 4.08 -9.83
C ILE A 98 -6.53 4.91 -9.47
N ALA A 99 -5.85 4.56 -8.37
CA ALA A 99 -4.55 5.11 -7.96
C ALA A 99 -4.47 6.64 -7.72
N ASN A 100 -5.55 7.41 -7.92
CA ASN A 100 -5.66 8.86 -7.67
C ASN A 100 -4.57 9.71 -8.38
N ASN A 101 -4.00 9.22 -9.47
CA ASN A 101 -2.95 9.94 -10.21
C ASN A 101 -3.50 11.19 -10.92
N ALA A 102 -4.76 11.19 -11.36
CA ALA A 102 -5.39 12.39 -11.90
C ALA A 102 -5.68 13.43 -10.82
N ASP A 103 -6.07 13.01 -9.62
CA ASP A 103 -6.23 13.93 -8.50
C ASP A 103 -4.90 14.59 -8.16
N LEU A 104 -3.79 13.85 -8.17
CA LEU A 104 -2.44 14.39 -7.99
C LEU A 104 -2.13 15.48 -9.04
N LEU A 105 -2.42 15.21 -10.31
CA LEU A 105 -2.18 16.17 -11.40
C LEU A 105 -3.03 17.43 -11.24
N ILE A 106 -4.35 17.28 -11.05
CA ILE A 106 -5.28 18.41 -10.91
C ILE A 106 -4.89 19.26 -9.69
N ASN A 107 -4.60 18.62 -8.56
CA ASN A 107 -4.13 19.34 -7.37
C ASN A 107 -2.77 20.01 -7.59
N GLY A 108 -1.88 19.41 -8.39
CA GLY A 108 -0.61 20.02 -8.79
C GLY A 108 -0.81 21.26 -9.64
N ILE A 109 -1.68 21.21 -10.65
CA ILE A 109 -2.03 22.36 -11.50
C ILE A 109 -2.69 23.46 -10.67
N ASP A 110 -3.65 23.12 -9.81
CA ASP A 110 -4.27 24.05 -8.88
C ASP A 110 -3.23 24.68 -7.95
N ASN A 111 -2.24 23.91 -7.49
CA ASN A 111 -1.16 24.40 -6.65
C ASN A 111 -0.26 25.41 -7.40
N LEU A 112 0.01 25.17 -8.68
CA LEU A 112 0.79 26.06 -9.53
C LEU A 112 0.01 27.34 -9.91
N GLY A 113 -1.33 27.27 -9.94
CA GLY A 113 -2.24 28.36 -10.26
C GLY A 113 -2.34 29.48 -9.21
N GLY A 114 -1.71 29.31 -8.03
CA GLY A 114 -1.33 30.45 -7.18
C GLY A 114 -2.45 31.09 -6.35
N ASN A 115 -3.13 30.32 -5.51
CA ASN A 115 -3.75 30.89 -4.31
C ASN A 115 -3.36 30.08 -3.07
N ASP A 116 -2.13 30.28 -2.61
CA ASP A 116 -1.54 29.57 -1.46
C ASP A 116 -2.44 29.66 -0.20
N ASP A 117 -3.18 30.76 -0.03
CA ASP A 117 -4.10 30.95 1.10
C ASP A 117 -5.36 30.06 1.01
N LEU A 118 -5.91 29.85 -0.20
CA LEU A 118 -7.06 28.95 -0.41
C LEU A 118 -6.66 27.48 -0.55
N ILE A 119 -5.43 27.19 -0.99
CA ILE A 119 -4.89 25.83 -1.08
C ILE A 119 -4.65 25.26 0.32
N ASN A 120 -4.10 26.03 1.25
CA ASN A 120 -3.88 25.59 2.64
C ASN A 120 -5.20 25.25 3.37
N LEU A 121 -6.32 25.87 2.98
CA LEU A 121 -7.63 25.59 3.54
C LEU A 121 -8.25 24.29 2.97
N ARG A 122 -8.01 24.00 1.69
CA ARG A 122 -8.49 22.79 0.98
C ARG A 122 -7.60 21.57 1.22
N SER A 123 -6.30 21.78 1.41
CA SER A 123 -5.27 20.78 1.74
C SER A 123 -5.45 20.15 3.13
N ARG A 124 -6.42 20.61 3.94
CA ARG A 124 -6.89 19.87 5.11
C ARG A 124 -7.88 18.75 4.73
N GLY A 125 -7.88 18.33 3.46
CA GLY A 125 -8.47 17.09 3.00
C GLY A 125 -7.98 15.93 3.86
N GLU A 126 -8.93 15.09 4.27
CA GLU A 126 -8.84 14.05 5.30
C GLU A 126 -7.42 13.78 5.82
N TYR A 127 -7.10 14.36 6.98
CA TYR A 127 -5.94 13.95 7.76
C TYR A 127 -6.17 12.52 8.22
N SER A 128 -5.83 11.54 7.37
CA SER A 128 -5.74 10.15 7.77
C SER A 128 -4.68 10.10 8.85
N ARG A 129 -5.10 9.90 10.11
CA ARG A 129 -4.21 9.41 11.17
C ARG A 129 -4.23 7.90 11.03
N PRO A 130 -3.40 7.29 10.15
CA PRO A 130 -3.32 5.85 10.12
C PRO A 130 -2.94 5.39 11.52
N PHE A 131 -3.56 4.31 11.96
CA PHE A 131 -3.21 3.69 13.23
C PHE A 131 -1.83 3.01 13.08
N VAL A 132 -0.74 3.80 13.05
CA VAL A 132 0.64 3.32 12.79
C VAL A 132 1.03 2.22 13.76
N VAL A 133 0.61 2.33 15.04
CA VAL A 133 0.81 1.30 16.05
C VAL A 133 0.09 -0.01 15.67
N VAL A 134 -1.14 0.07 15.16
CA VAL A 134 -1.89 -1.10 14.69
C VAL A 134 -1.25 -1.71 13.45
N GLN A 135 -0.81 -0.89 12.50
CA GLN A 135 -0.12 -1.35 11.30
C GLN A 135 1.20 -2.08 11.65
N LYS A 136 1.95 -1.55 12.62
CA LYS A 136 3.17 -2.19 13.13
C LYS A 136 2.86 -3.55 13.77
N ILE A 137 1.88 -3.61 14.66
CA ILE A 137 1.52 -4.87 15.33
C ILE A 137 0.99 -5.90 14.32
N ARG A 138 0.19 -5.46 13.34
CA ARG A 138 -0.27 -6.33 12.25
C ARG A 138 0.91 -6.89 11.45
N ARG A 139 1.88 -6.04 11.10
CA ARG A 139 3.11 -6.46 10.40
C ARG A 139 3.94 -7.44 11.24
N ASP A 140 4.10 -7.17 12.54
CA ASP A 140 4.86 -8.04 13.45
C ASP A 140 4.17 -9.40 13.62
N ALA A 141 2.83 -9.42 13.70
CA ALA A 141 2.04 -10.65 13.74
C ALA A 141 2.16 -11.44 12.42
N GLU A 142 2.00 -10.76 11.27
CA GLU A 142 2.18 -11.38 9.95
C GLU A 142 3.59 -11.97 9.81
N ALA A 143 4.62 -11.25 10.27
CA ALA A 143 6.01 -11.73 10.22
C ALA A 143 6.24 -13.00 11.05
N GLN A 144 5.65 -13.11 12.25
CA GLN A 144 5.84 -14.28 13.12
C GLN A 144 5.27 -15.58 12.52
N PHE A 145 4.17 -15.50 11.78
CA PHE A 145 3.50 -16.69 11.23
C PHE A 145 3.87 -16.99 9.78
N ARG A 146 4.53 -16.06 9.08
CA ARG A 146 4.87 -16.18 7.66
C ARG A 146 5.74 -17.40 7.33
N ASP A 147 6.72 -17.70 8.17
CA ASP A 147 7.64 -18.81 7.90
C ASP A 147 6.98 -20.16 8.15
N GLN A 148 6.13 -20.25 9.18
CA GLN A 148 5.34 -21.44 9.46
C GLN A 148 4.27 -21.68 8.39
N GLU A 149 3.59 -20.62 7.92
CA GLU A 149 2.63 -20.71 6.82
C GLU A 149 3.31 -21.21 5.53
N ARG A 150 4.47 -20.62 5.18
CA ARG A 150 5.24 -21.05 3.99
C ARG A 150 5.70 -22.51 4.10
N ALA A 151 6.18 -22.93 5.26
CA ALA A 151 6.58 -24.32 5.48
C ALA A 151 5.40 -25.29 5.33
N LEU A 152 4.22 -24.94 5.88
CA LEU A 152 3.01 -25.75 5.76
C LEU A 152 2.46 -25.80 4.33
N GLN A 153 2.50 -24.68 3.61
CA GLN A 153 2.11 -24.63 2.19
C GLN A 153 3.05 -25.45 1.31
N ALA A 154 4.37 -25.35 1.53
CA ALA A 154 5.35 -26.18 0.83
C ALA A 154 5.12 -27.66 1.09
N LYS A 155 4.94 -28.05 2.36
CA LYS A 155 4.64 -29.43 2.76
C LYS A 155 3.35 -29.96 2.11
N LEU A 156 2.30 -29.14 2.06
CA LEU A 156 1.03 -29.49 1.43
C LEU A 156 1.20 -29.72 -0.07
N LYS A 157 1.96 -28.84 -0.75
CA LYS A 157 2.26 -28.96 -2.17
C LYS A 157 3.06 -30.23 -2.46
N ASP A 158 4.12 -30.50 -1.69
CA ASP A 158 4.94 -31.71 -1.85
C ASP A 158 4.11 -32.99 -1.68
N THR A 159 3.20 -33.00 -0.70
CA THR A 159 2.29 -34.13 -0.46
C THR A 159 1.32 -34.33 -1.64
N GLU A 160 0.78 -33.24 -2.19
CA GLU A 160 -0.09 -33.27 -3.36
C GLU A 160 0.63 -33.77 -4.61
N THR A 161 1.87 -33.34 -4.83
CA THR A 161 2.72 -33.82 -5.95
C THR A 161 3.01 -35.32 -5.83
N LYS A 162 3.41 -35.82 -4.65
CA LYS A 162 3.65 -37.26 -4.42
C LYS A 162 2.40 -38.10 -4.68
N MET A 163 1.23 -37.63 -4.25
CA MET A 163 -0.03 -38.32 -4.54
C MET A 163 -0.37 -38.33 -6.03
N GLN A 164 -0.06 -37.26 -6.75
CA GLN A 164 -0.29 -37.17 -8.19
C GLN A 164 0.65 -38.10 -8.98
N GLU A 165 1.92 -38.17 -8.59
CA GLU A 165 2.91 -39.10 -9.18
C GLU A 165 2.50 -40.56 -9.01
N LEU A 166 2.05 -40.94 -7.80
CA LEU A 166 1.52 -42.29 -7.53
C LEU A 166 0.25 -42.61 -8.34
N GLN A 167 -0.57 -41.59 -8.64
CA GLN A 167 -1.74 -41.74 -9.51
C GLN A 167 -1.37 -41.85 -10.99
N GLN A 168 -0.33 -41.15 -11.46
CA GLN A 168 0.14 -41.23 -12.85
C GLN A 168 0.83 -42.58 -13.13
N GLN A 169 1.65 -43.08 -12.21
CA GLN A 169 2.25 -44.42 -12.33
C GLN A 169 1.20 -45.54 -12.44
N ARG A 170 -0.01 -45.33 -11.88
CA ARG A 170 -1.15 -46.25 -12.04
C ARG A 170 -1.63 -46.33 -13.49
N ASP A 171 -1.65 -45.21 -14.20
CA ASP A 171 -2.22 -45.12 -15.55
C ASP A 171 -1.24 -45.61 -16.63
N GLU A 172 0.09 -45.55 -16.39
CA GLU A 172 1.12 -46.04 -17.31
C GLU A 172 1.34 -47.57 -17.26
N GLY A 173 1.10 -48.21 -16.10
CA GLY A 173 1.39 -49.63 -15.88
C GLY A 173 0.31 -50.64 -16.32
N GLY A 174 -0.81 -50.18 -16.88
CA GLY A 174 -1.92 -51.04 -17.34
C GLY A 174 -2.65 -51.83 -16.25
N ASN A 175 -2.26 -51.66 -14.98
CA ASN A 175 -2.79 -52.40 -13.85
C ASN A 175 -3.78 -51.53 -13.07
N TYR A 176 -5.08 -51.72 -13.34
CA TYR A 176 -6.18 -50.92 -12.76
C TYR A 176 -6.39 -51.14 -11.24
N LEU A 177 -5.61 -52.02 -10.60
CA LEU A 177 -5.72 -52.38 -9.19
C LEU A 177 -4.46 -51.94 -8.41
N LEU A 178 -4.63 -50.98 -7.49
CA LEU A 178 -3.57 -50.54 -6.57
C LEU A 178 -3.09 -51.71 -5.71
N SER A 179 -1.76 -51.86 -5.57
CA SER A 179 -1.17 -52.82 -4.63
C SER A 179 -1.57 -52.48 -3.19
N PRO A 180 -1.64 -53.46 -2.27
CA PRO A 180 -1.93 -53.21 -0.86
C PRO A 180 -0.98 -52.18 -0.23
N GLU A 181 0.29 -52.20 -0.63
CA GLU A 181 1.33 -51.27 -0.16
C GLU A 181 1.10 -49.84 -0.68
N GLN A 182 0.76 -49.67 -1.96
CA GLN A 182 0.44 -48.35 -2.54
C GLN A 182 -0.82 -47.75 -1.93
N ARG A 183 -1.82 -48.56 -1.59
CA ARG A 183 -3.02 -48.09 -0.88
C ARG A 183 -2.69 -47.55 0.51
N ALA A 184 -1.85 -48.27 1.26
CA ALA A 184 -1.41 -47.84 2.58
C ALA A 184 -0.60 -46.52 2.52
N GLU A 185 0.26 -46.37 1.51
CA GLU A 185 1.03 -45.14 1.27
C GLU A 185 0.12 -43.94 0.97
N ILE A 186 -0.85 -44.10 0.07
CA ILE A 186 -1.84 -43.06 -0.27
C ILE A 186 -2.67 -42.66 0.96
N ASP A 187 -3.09 -43.62 1.78
CA ASP A 187 -3.83 -43.32 3.00
C ASP A 187 -2.98 -42.59 4.05
N SER A 188 -1.66 -42.83 4.06
CA SER A 188 -0.72 -42.05 4.88
C SER A 188 -0.61 -40.61 4.40
N PHE A 189 -0.45 -40.37 3.09
CA PHE A 189 -0.39 -39.03 2.51
C PHE A 189 -1.70 -38.25 2.67
N ARG A 190 -2.85 -38.92 2.58
CA ARG A 190 -4.15 -38.30 2.87
C ARG A 190 -4.24 -37.82 4.32
N LYS A 191 -3.76 -38.62 5.28
CA LYS A 191 -3.70 -38.21 6.69
C LYS A 191 -2.76 -37.03 6.88
N GLU A 192 -1.59 -37.05 6.25
CA GLU A 192 -0.62 -35.95 6.31
C GLU A 192 -1.17 -34.66 5.70
N GLN A 193 -1.85 -34.74 4.55
CA GLN A 193 -2.52 -33.60 3.92
C GLN A 193 -3.61 -33.02 4.82
N LEU A 194 -4.42 -33.87 5.45
CA LEU A 194 -5.45 -33.44 6.40
C LEU A 194 -4.85 -32.75 7.63
N ASN A 195 -3.76 -33.28 8.18
CA ASN A 195 -3.06 -32.68 9.32
C ASN A 195 -2.44 -31.33 8.95
N THR A 196 -1.72 -31.27 7.82
CA THR A 196 -1.10 -30.05 7.31
C THR A 196 -2.16 -28.96 7.04
N ARG A 197 -3.33 -29.33 6.49
CA ARG A 197 -4.45 -28.39 6.30
C ARG A 197 -5.04 -27.90 7.62
N LYS A 198 -5.10 -28.73 8.65
CA LYS A 198 -5.54 -28.32 9.99
C LYS A 198 -4.55 -27.34 10.62
N GLU A 199 -3.25 -27.66 10.54
CA GLU A 199 -2.18 -26.79 11.04
C GLU A 199 -2.20 -25.44 10.32
N LEU A 200 -2.36 -25.42 8.99
CA LEU A 200 -2.45 -24.19 8.21
C LEU A 200 -3.64 -23.33 8.66
N ARG A 201 -4.82 -23.93 8.85
CA ARG A 201 -6.00 -23.21 9.37
C ARG A 201 -5.80 -22.70 10.79
N ALA A 202 -5.12 -23.45 11.64
CA ALA A 202 -4.82 -23.03 13.00
C ALA A 202 -3.90 -21.80 13.01
N VAL A 203 -2.82 -21.82 12.21
CA VAL A 203 -1.90 -20.69 12.04
C VAL A 203 -2.64 -19.45 11.53
N GLN A 204 -3.48 -19.60 10.50
CA GLN A 204 -4.28 -18.48 9.98
C GLN A 204 -5.29 -17.95 11.00
N HIS A 205 -5.91 -18.84 11.78
CA HIS A 205 -6.84 -18.44 12.83
C HIS A 205 -6.13 -17.68 13.96
N ASP A 206 -4.95 -18.12 14.39
CA ASP A 206 -4.17 -17.46 15.43
C ASP A 206 -3.68 -16.07 14.99
N LEU A 207 -3.27 -15.91 13.73
CA LEU A 207 -2.96 -14.61 13.13
C LEU A 207 -4.16 -13.65 13.24
N GLN A 208 -5.34 -14.11 12.82
CA GLN A 208 -6.56 -13.31 12.84
C GLN A 208 -7.01 -12.96 14.26
N LYS A 209 -6.96 -13.92 15.18
CA LYS A 209 -7.37 -13.73 16.59
C LYS A 209 -6.52 -12.67 17.29
N ASN A 210 -5.21 -12.64 17.02
CA ASN A 210 -4.31 -11.63 17.58
C ASN A 210 -4.66 -10.22 17.07
N ILE A 211 -4.96 -10.09 15.78
CA ILE A 211 -5.40 -8.83 15.16
C ILE A 211 -6.74 -8.36 15.74
N GLU A 212 -7.70 -9.27 15.89
CA GLU A 212 -9.03 -8.97 16.44
C GLU A 212 -8.98 -8.55 17.90
N LYS A 213 -8.18 -9.23 18.73
CA LYS A 213 -8.01 -8.87 20.15
C LYS A 213 -7.46 -7.45 20.30
N LEU A 214 -6.44 -7.11 19.53
CA LEU A 214 -5.88 -5.76 19.51
C LEU A 214 -6.92 -4.71 19.10
N GLY A 215 -7.63 -4.97 18.00
CA GLY A 215 -8.68 -4.09 17.50
C GLY A 215 -9.79 -3.88 18.52
N SER A 216 -10.19 -4.95 19.23
CA SER A 216 -11.22 -4.91 20.28
C SER A 216 -10.79 -4.05 21.47
N ILE A 217 -9.54 -4.18 21.95
CA ILE A 217 -9.00 -3.37 23.05
C ILE A 217 -8.99 -1.89 22.67
N LEU A 218 -8.51 -1.55 21.47
CA LEU A 218 -8.46 -0.16 21.01
C LEU A 218 -9.85 0.45 20.85
N LYS A 219 -10.82 -0.32 20.33
CA LYS A 219 -12.22 0.10 20.26
C LYS A 219 -12.81 0.32 21.64
N PHE A 220 -12.54 -0.57 22.60
CA PHE A 220 -13.02 -0.42 23.97
C PHE A 220 -12.47 0.85 24.64
N ILE A 221 -11.17 1.11 24.51
CA ILE A 221 -10.53 2.30 25.08
C ILE A 221 -11.07 3.58 24.44
N ASN A 222 -11.22 3.62 23.11
CA ASN A 222 -11.61 4.87 22.43
C ASN A 222 -13.13 5.12 22.42
N VAL A 223 -13.95 4.07 22.39
CA VAL A 223 -15.41 4.18 22.25
C VAL A 223 -16.13 3.90 23.57
N GLY A 224 -15.69 2.89 24.32
CA GLY A 224 -16.37 2.45 25.55
C GLY A 224 -15.96 3.23 26.80
N LEU A 225 -14.68 3.62 26.91
CA LEU A 225 -14.13 4.19 28.14
C LEU A 225 -14.74 5.55 28.49
N VAL A 226 -14.94 6.44 27.51
CA VAL A 226 -15.46 7.80 27.75
C VAL A 226 -16.90 7.78 28.30
N PRO A 227 -17.88 7.09 27.69
CA PRO A 227 -19.21 6.94 28.27
C PRO A 227 -19.21 6.32 29.68
N ILE A 228 -18.32 5.34 29.92
CA ILE A 228 -18.19 4.70 31.24
C ILE A 228 -17.71 5.72 32.29
N LEU A 229 -16.67 6.52 31.98
CA LEU A 229 -16.18 7.54 32.89
C LEU A 229 -17.24 8.60 33.21
N ILE A 230 -17.99 9.05 32.20
CA ILE A 230 -19.09 10.01 32.38
C ILE A 230 -20.17 9.43 33.30
N SER A 231 -20.53 8.15 33.09
CA SER A 231 -21.52 7.45 33.91
C SER A 231 -21.07 7.35 35.37
N ILE A 232 -19.81 6.97 35.60
CA ILE A 232 -19.22 6.90 36.95
C ILE A 232 -19.23 8.27 37.62
N PHE A 233 -18.85 9.32 36.89
CA PHE A 233 -18.83 10.69 37.41
C PHE A 233 -20.23 11.19 37.79
N ALA A 234 -21.23 10.91 36.94
CA ALA A 234 -22.63 11.26 37.20
C ALA A 234 -23.18 10.55 38.46
N ILE A 235 -22.89 9.26 38.61
CA ILE A 235 -23.27 8.48 39.81
C ILE A 235 -22.57 9.04 41.05
N GLY A 236 -21.28 9.35 40.96
CA GLY A 236 -20.50 9.93 42.06
C GLY A 236 -21.07 11.27 42.55
N ILE A 237 -21.43 12.17 41.63
CA ILE A 237 -22.08 13.44 41.97
C ILE A 237 -23.44 13.21 42.61
N SER A 238 -24.25 12.29 42.08
CA SER A 238 -25.58 11.98 42.62
C SER A 238 -25.51 11.50 44.07
N MET A 239 -24.57 10.58 44.36
CA MET A 239 -24.33 10.10 45.74
C MET A 239 -23.84 11.20 46.67
N TYR A 240 -22.93 12.08 46.21
CA TYR A 240 -22.45 13.20 47.00
C TYR A 240 -23.57 14.20 47.35
N ARG A 241 -24.43 14.53 46.38
CA ARG A 241 -25.58 15.43 46.60
C ARG A 241 -26.64 14.84 47.52
N SER A 242 -26.93 13.55 47.40
CA SER A 242 -27.92 12.86 48.24
C SER A 242 -27.49 12.83 49.71
N ARG A 243 -26.19 12.67 50.00
CA ARG A 243 -25.66 12.71 51.37
C ARG A 243 -25.77 14.09 52.04
N HIS A 244 -25.68 15.17 51.26
CA HIS A 244 -25.81 16.53 51.78
C HIS A 244 -27.26 17.04 51.91
N HIS A 245 -28.23 16.43 51.24
CA HIS A 245 -29.65 16.80 51.36
C HIS A 245 -30.38 16.16 52.56
N ASN A 246 -29.85 15.08 53.14
CA ASN A 246 -30.44 14.39 54.30
C ASN A 246 -29.95 14.94 55.66
N THR A 247 -29.26 16.08 55.70
CA THR A 247 -28.72 16.71 56.92
C THR A 247 -29.27 18.11 57.19
N ASN A 248 -30.50 18.40 56.75
CA ASN A 248 -31.33 19.52 57.21
C ASN A 248 -32.66 18.97 57.71
#